data_AF-A0A745D0R3-F1
#
_entry.id   AF-A0A745D0R3-F1
#
_cell.length_a   1.000
_cell.length_b   1.000
_cell.length_c   1.000
_cell.angle_alpha   90.00
_cell.angle_beta   90.00
_cell.angle_gamma   90.00
#
_symmetry.space_group_name_H-M   'P 1'
#
loop_
_entity.id
_entity.type
_entity.pdbx_description
1 polymer ?
#
loop_
_entity_poly.entity_id
_entity_poly.type
_entity_poly.pdbx_seq_one_letter_code
_entity_poly.pdbx_strand_id
1 'polypeptide(L)'
;DEYYRELMQGQVDGKYIEHRKGGPVLVEHREYTPEELVAQAEARKAELLAEAESVIAPLARAVKLKIATDEEIKRLEAWELYSVMVNRVDTANPDWPEKPAQI
;
A
#
# COMPACT_ATOMS: atom_id res chain seq x y z
N ASP A 1 22.42 35.64 1.55
CA ASP A 1 23.08 35.70 2.87
C ASP A 1 23.68 34.31 3.15
N GLU A 2 24.23 34.09 4.34
CA GLU A 2 24.82 32.81 4.78
C GLU A 2 23.77 31.69 4.86
N TYR A 3 22.55 32.03 5.28
CA TYR A 3 21.41 31.11 5.35
C TYR A 3 21.05 30.49 4.00
N TYR A 4 20.97 31.28 2.93
CA TYR A 4 20.75 30.72 1.59
C TYR A 4 21.92 29.82 1.13
N ARG A 5 23.16 30.07 1.56
CA ARG A 5 24.30 29.20 1.20
C ARG A 5 24.23 27.86 1.91
N GLU A 6 23.83 27.84 3.18
CA GLU A 6 23.62 26.61 3.95
C GLU A 6 22.53 25.74 3.32
N LEU A 7 21.42 26.34 2.89
CA LEU A 7 20.34 25.63 2.19
C LEU A 7 20.83 25.00 0.88
N MET A 8 21.61 25.75 0.09
CA MET A 8 22.17 25.24 -1.17
C MET A 8 23.20 24.13 -0.92
N GLN A 9 24.03 24.24 0.12
CA GLN A 9 24.97 23.19 0.51
C GLN A 9 24.24 21.92 0.98
N GLY A 10 23.17 22.07 1.76
CA GLY A 10 22.35 20.94 2.17
C GLY A 10 21.75 20.17 0.99
N GLN A 11 21.38 20.87 -0.10
CA GLN A 11 20.94 20.22 -1.34
C GLN A 11 22.04 19.43 -2.03
N VAL A 12 23.29 19.93 -2.00
CA VAL A 12 24.46 19.19 -2.49
C VAL A 12 24.72 17.95 -1.65
N ASP A 13 24.46 18.03 -0.34
CA ASP A 13 24.61 16.94 0.62
C ASP A 13 23.41 15.97 0.64
N GLY A 14 22.46 16.09 -0.32
CA GLY A 14 21.32 15.17 -0.48
C GLY A 14 20.10 15.50 0.38
N LYS A 15 20.09 16.63 1.08
CA LYS A 15 18.93 17.12 1.85
C LYS A 15 18.00 17.92 0.96
N TYR A 16 16.72 17.91 1.30
CA TYR A 16 15.70 18.63 0.56
C TYR A 16 15.32 19.90 1.30
N ILE A 17 14.98 20.95 0.55
CA ILE A 17 14.44 22.18 1.15
C ILE A 17 12.92 22.04 1.21
N GLU A 18 12.36 21.99 2.41
CA GLU A 18 10.93 22.04 2.64
C GLU A 18 10.53 23.45 3.11
N HIS A 19 9.50 24.03 2.52
CA HIS A 19 8.98 25.34 2.94
C HIS A 19 7.98 25.17 4.08
N ARG A 20 8.37 25.56 5.29
CA ARG A 20 7.49 25.56 6.47
C ARG A 20 7.11 26.99 6.86
N LYS A 21 6.19 27.13 7.82
CA LYS A 21 5.68 28.42 8.31
C LYS A 21 6.78 29.39 8.78
N GLY A 22 7.96 28.89 9.16
CA GLY A 22 9.12 29.67 9.57
C GLY A 22 10.17 29.92 8.48
N GLY A 23 9.91 29.52 7.24
CA GLY A 23 10.88 29.59 6.13
C GLY A 23 11.37 28.21 5.66
N PRO A 24 12.27 28.19 4.68
CA PRO A 24 12.86 26.96 4.17
C PRO A 24 13.71 26.24 5.22
N VAL A 25 13.51 24.93 5.36
CA VAL A 25 14.31 24.08 6.26
C VAL A 25 14.89 22.91 5.48
N LEU A 26 16.11 22.50 5.82
CA LEU A 26 16.70 21.28 5.30
C LEU A 26 16.07 20.09 6.00
N VAL A 27 15.50 19.18 5.22
CA VAL A 27 14.95 17.91 5.68
C VAL A 27 15.69 16.77 4.99
N GLU A 28 16.01 15.74 5.76
CA GLU A 28 16.44 14.47 5.19
C GLU A 28 15.18 13.70 4.81
N HIS A 29 15.04 13.36 3.52
CA HIS A 29 14.12 12.29 3.15
C HIS A 29 14.83 10.98 3.48
N ARG A 30 14.22 10.18 4.35
CA ARG A 30 14.75 8.84 4.64
C ARG A 30 14.74 8.04 3.35
N GLU A 31 15.92 7.72 2.83
CA GLU A 31 16.08 6.67 1.83
C GLU A 31 15.92 5.34 2.55
N TYR A 32 14.90 4.58 2.16
CA TYR A 32 14.71 3.23 2.67
C TYR A 32 15.67 2.28 1.97
N THR A 33 16.26 1.36 2.73
CA THR A 33 17.04 0.29 2.09
C THR A 33 16.12 -0.65 1.30
N PRO A 34 16.64 -1.41 0.32
CA PRO A 34 15.85 -2.41 -0.38
C PRO A 34 15.12 -3.38 0.57
N GLU A 35 15.75 -3.78 1.67
CA GLU A 35 15.17 -4.65 2.69
C GLU A 35 14.01 -3.98 3.43
N GLU A 36 14.13 -2.69 3.74
CA GLU A 36 13.05 -1.93 4.37
C GLU A 36 11.85 -1.72 3.42
N LEU A 37 12.11 -1.56 2.13
CA LEU A 37 11.05 -1.49 1.10
C LEU A 37 10.33 -2.84 0.96
N VAL A 38 11.08 -3.95 0.93
CA VAL A 38 10.49 -5.31 0.92
C VAL A 38 9.66 -5.54 2.18
N ALA A 39 10.16 -5.17 3.36
CA ALA A 39 9.41 -5.33 4.61
C ALA A 39 8.10 -4.52 4.61
N GLN A 40 8.10 -3.30 4.06
CA GLN A 40 6.88 -2.52 3.87
C GLN A 40 5.92 -3.17 2.86
N ALA A 41 6.44 -3.72 1.76
CA ALA A 41 5.63 -4.42 0.77
C ALA A 41 5.00 -5.70 1.35
N GLU A 42 5.73 -6.48 2.15
CA GLU A 42 5.20 -7.63 2.88
C GLU A 42 4.11 -7.24 3.89
N ALA A 43 4.32 -6.15 4.66
CA ALA A 43 3.30 -5.64 5.56
C ALA A 43 2.02 -5.25 4.81
N ARG A 44 2.16 -4.54 3.69
CA ARG A 44 1.03 -4.19 2.81
C ARG A 44 0.34 -5.43 2.24
N LYS A 45 1.09 -6.45 1.81
CA LYS A 45 0.53 -7.72 1.34
C LYS A 45 -0.36 -8.36 2.39
N ALA A 46 0.12 -8.42 3.63
CA ALA A 46 -0.63 -8.96 4.76
C ALA A 46 -1.91 -8.16 5.04
N GLU A 47 -1.84 -6.82 5.00
CA GLU A 47 -3.02 -5.95 5.16
C GLU A 47 -4.07 -6.18 4.07
N LEU A 48 -3.66 -6.25 2.80
CA LEU A 48 -4.56 -6.48 1.68
C LEU A 48 -5.21 -7.87 1.72
N LEU A 49 -4.48 -8.90 2.17
CA LEU A 49 -5.02 -10.23 2.38
C LEU A 49 -6.01 -10.27 3.54
N ALA A 50 -5.71 -9.58 4.65
CA ALA A 50 -6.61 -9.48 5.79
C ALA A 50 -7.91 -8.75 5.42
N GLU A 51 -7.81 -7.68 4.62
CA GLU A 51 -8.97 -6.98 4.07
C GLU A 51 -9.81 -7.90 3.18
N ALA A 52 -9.17 -8.63 2.25
CA ALA A 52 -9.88 -9.56 1.40
C ALA A 52 -10.60 -10.66 2.20
N GLU A 53 -9.94 -11.24 3.21
CA GLU A 53 -10.53 -12.24 4.09
C GLU A 53 -11.74 -11.68 4.86
N SER A 54 -11.69 -10.41 5.29
CA SER A 54 -12.81 -9.77 5.97
C SER A 54 -14.08 -9.67 5.11
N VAL A 55 -13.92 -9.62 3.79
CA VAL A 55 -15.02 -9.61 2.81
C VAL A 55 -15.43 -11.03 2.40
N ILE A 56 -14.45 -11.91 2.15
CA ILE A 56 -14.67 -13.31 1.73
C ILE A 56 -15.42 -14.09 2.81
N ALA A 57 -15.01 -13.96 4.07
CA ALA A 57 -15.53 -14.77 5.17
C ALA A 57 -17.06 -14.73 5.33
N PRO A 58 -17.77 -13.58 5.32
CA PRO A 58 -19.23 -13.55 5.35
C PRO A 58 -19.87 -14.06 4.05
N LEU A 59 -19.32 -13.73 2.87
CA LEU A 59 -19.87 -14.15 1.57
C LEU A 59 -19.80 -15.68 1.39
N ALA A 60 -18.65 -16.28 1.72
CA ALA A 60 -18.46 -17.72 1.70
C ALA A 60 -19.44 -18.44 2.65
N ARG A 61 -19.79 -17.83 3.79
CA ARG A 61 -20.82 -18.36 4.70
C ARG A 61 -22.21 -18.29 4.07
N ALA A 62 -22.57 -17.19 3.41
CA ALA A 62 -23.86 -17.07 2.71
C ALA A 62 -24.02 -18.14 1.62
N VAL A 63 -22.95 -18.39 0.84
CA VAL A 63 -22.91 -19.46 -0.17
C VAL A 63 -23.05 -20.83 0.47
N LYS A 64 -22.29 -21.11 1.54
CA LYS A 64 -22.36 -22.37 2.29
C LYS A 64 -23.77 -22.63 2.86
N LEU A 65 -24.44 -21.58 3.34
CA LEU A 65 -25.80 -21.65 3.87
C LEU A 65 -26.87 -21.68 2.77
N LYS A 66 -26.48 -21.55 1.49
CA LYS A 66 -27.37 -21.50 0.32
C LYS A 66 -28.37 -20.34 0.37
N ILE A 67 -27.95 -19.22 0.96
CA ILE A 67 -28.74 -17.98 1.07
C ILE A 67 -28.11 -16.80 0.32
N ALA A 68 -26.99 -17.03 -0.36
CA ALA A 68 -26.31 -15.98 -1.11
C ALA A 68 -27.13 -15.51 -2.32
N THR A 69 -27.10 -14.20 -2.58
CA THR A 69 -27.60 -13.63 -3.84
C THR A 69 -26.59 -13.82 -4.98
N ASP A 70 -27.04 -13.64 -6.22
CA ASP A 70 -26.16 -13.67 -7.40
C ASP A 70 -25.06 -12.58 -7.33
N GLU A 71 -25.36 -11.43 -6.75
CA GLU A 71 -24.37 -10.36 -6.49
C GLU A 71 -23.35 -10.78 -5.43
N GLU A 72 -23.77 -11.39 -4.33
CA GLU A 72 -22.86 -11.90 -3.30
C GLU A 72 -21.92 -12.98 -3.86
N ILE A 73 -22.40 -13.83 -4.77
CA ILE A 73 -21.57 -14.84 -5.46
C ILE A 73 -20.52 -14.17 -6.35
N LYS A 74 -20.92 -13.23 -7.21
CA LYS A 74 -19.97 -12.51 -8.09
C LYS A 74 -18.93 -11.75 -7.27
N ARG A 75 -19.35 -11.14 -6.16
CA ARG A 75 -18.45 -10.43 -5.25
C ARG A 75 -17.48 -11.40 -4.58
N LEU A 76 -17.94 -12.57 -4.14
CA LEU A 76 -17.07 -13.61 -3.58
C LEU A 76 -15.98 -14.01 -4.58
N GLU A 77 -16.37 -14.34 -5.83
CA GLU A 77 -15.43 -14.74 -6.88
C GLU A 77 -14.37 -13.66 -7.16
N ALA A 78 -14.80 -12.39 -7.23
CA ALA A 78 -13.89 -11.27 -7.47
C ALA A 78 -12.89 -11.06 -6.32
N TRP A 79 -13.34 -11.19 -5.06
CA TRP A 79 -12.48 -11.05 -3.89
C TRP A 79 -11.55 -12.24 -3.69
N GLU A 80 -11.98 -13.47 -3.98
CA GLU A 80 -11.12 -14.66 -3.99
C GLU A 80 -10.03 -14.56 -5.08
N LEU A 81 -10.38 -14.12 -6.29
CA LEU A 81 -9.40 -13.89 -7.34
C LEU A 81 -8.38 -12.82 -6.91
N TYR A 82 -8.86 -11.70 -6.37
CA TYR A 82 -8.01 -10.62 -5.87
C TYR A 82 -7.05 -11.11 -4.78
N SER A 83 -7.52 -11.85 -3.78
CA SER A 83 -6.66 -12.36 -2.69
C SER A 83 -5.55 -13.28 -3.22
N VAL A 84 -5.87 -14.13 -4.21
CA VAL A 84 -4.88 -14.97 -4.90
C VAL A 84 -3.87 -14.13 -5.66
N MET A 85 -4.30 -13.08 -6.36
CA MET A 85 -3.40 -12.17 -7.08
C MET A 85 -2.48 -11.41 -6.12
N VAL A 86 -3.01 -10.86 -5.02
CA VAL A 86 -2.21 -10.23 -3.95
C VAL A 86 -1.18 -11.20 -3.39
N ASN A 87 -1.58 -12.44 -3.11
CA ASN A 87 -0.66 -13.45 -2.57
C ASN A 87 0.49 -13.78 -3.54
N ARG A 88 0.31 -13.59 -4.84
CA ARG A 88 1.32 -13.84 -5.89
C ARG A 88 2.25 -12.64 -6.15
N VAL A 89 1.97 -11.46 -5.58
CA VAL A 89 2.82 -10.28 -5.76
C VAL A 89 4.23 -10.55 -5.22
N ASP A 90 5.22 -10.22 -6.04
CA ASP A 90 6.64 -10.15 -5.68
C ASP A 90 6.89 -8.85 -4.90
N THR A 91 7.25 -8.97 -3.64
CA THR A 91 7.43 -7.84 -2.72
C THR A 91 8.76 -7.11 -2.91
N ALA A 92 9.70 -7.66 -3.69
CA ALA A 92 10.90 -6.95 -4.13
C ALA A 92 10.63 -5.95 -5.27
N ASN A 93 9.56 -6.16 -6.04
CA ASN A 93 9.12 -5.27 -7.10
C ASN A 93 7.58 -5.35 -7.26
N PRO A 94 6.83 -4.75 -6.32
CA PRO A 94 5.41 -5.01 -6.22
C PRO A 94 4.59 -4.30 -7.30
N ASP A 95 3.77 -5.08 -8.00
CA ASP A 95 2.67 -4.61 -8.84
C ASP A 95 1.34 -5.08 -8.22
N TRP A 96 0.65 -4.16 -7.55
CA TRP A 96 -0.53 -4.49 -6.76
C TRP A 96 -1.77 -4.60 -7.65
N PRO A 97 -2.56 -5.69 -7.57
CA PRO A 97 -3.80 -5.78 -8.32
C PRO A 97 -4.80 -4.73 -7.87
N GLU A 98 -5.69 -4.32 -8.78
CA GLU A 98 -6.79 -3.42 -8.44
C GLU A 98 -7.81 -4.11 -7.54
N LYS A 99 -8.31 -3.37 -6.54
CA LYS A 99 -9.34 -3.87 -5.64
C LYS A 99 -10.67 -4.06 -6.38
N PRO A 100 -11.40 -5.16 -6.13
CA PRO A 100 -12.75 -5.33 -6.67
C PRO A 100 -13.70 -4.22 -6.21
N ALA A 101 -14.64 -3.86 -7.07
CA ALA A 101 -15.72 -2.94 -6.71
C ALA A 101 -16.63 -3.56 -5.64
N GLN A 102 -17.12 -2.72 -4.72
CA GLN A 102 -17.93 -3.13 -3.56
C GLN A 102 -19.42 -3.36 -3.89
N ILE A 103 -19.76 -3.59 -5.17
CA ILE A 103 -21.15 -3.59 -5.71
C ILE A 103 -22.08 -4.47 -4.84
#